data_AF-A0A3P7PVR4-F1
#
_entry.id   AF-A0A3P7PVR4-F1
#
_cell.length_a   1.000
_cell.length_b   1.000
_cell.length_c   1.000
_cell.angle_alpha   90.00
_cell.angle_beta   90.00
_cell.angle_gamma   90.00
#
_symmetry.space_group_name_H-M   'P 1'
#
loop_
_entity.id
_entity.type
_entity.pdbx_description
1 polymer ?
#
loop_
_entity_poly.entity_id
_entity_poly.type
_entity_poly.pdbx_seq_one_letter_code
_entity_poly.pdbx_strand_id
1 'polypeptide(L)' 'MFPSANQTDPVIIWLGDGPACSALYDAVNNIGLYRIDPSGMLLYENPYSWDHVSDS' A
#
# COMPACT_ATOMS: atom_id res chain seq x y z
N MET A 1 -12.63 2.38 -13.71
CA MET A 1 -12.04 3.38 -12.81
C MET A 1 -13.05 3.57 -11.69
N PHE A 2 -12.80 2.99 -10.52
CA PHE A 2 -13.70 3.15 -9.37
C PHE A 2 -13.51 4.57 -8.84
N PRO A 3 -14.58 5.33 -8.58
CA PRO A 3 -14.44 6.65 -7.98
C PRO A 3 -13.91 6.49 -6.55
N SER A 4 -12.90 7.29 -6.22
CA SER A 4 -12.48 7.60 -4.85
C SER A 4 -13.70 7.81 -3.96
N ALA A 5 -13.75 7.14 -2.81
CA ALA A 5 -14.86 7.31 -1.87
C ALA A 5 -14.85 8.70 -1.23
N ASN A 6 -13.71 9.39 -1.28
CA ASN A 6 -13.51 10.70 -0.67
C ASN A 6 -12.74 11.67 -1.59
N GLN A 7 -13.51 12.52 -2.29
CA GLN A 7 -12.98 13.44 -3.31
C GLN A 7 -11.97 14.49 -2.81
N THR A 8 -11.79 14.64 -1.49
CA THR A 8 -10.79 15.54 -0.91
C THR A 8 -9.48 14.85 -0.55
N ASP A 9 -9.42 13.53 -0.59
CA ASP A 9 -8.22 12.81 -0.17
C ASP A 9 -7.11 12.95 -1.21
N PRO A 10 -5.84 13.05 -0.76
CA PRO A 10 -4.73 13.21 -1.66
C PRO A 10 -4.45 11.91 -2.41
N VAL A 11 -4.15 12.03 -3.70
CA VAL A 11 -3.60 10.92 -4.49
C VAL A 11 -2.10 10.80 -4.22
N ILE A 12 -1.68 9.68 -3.65
CA ILE A 12 -0.27 9.35 -3.44
C ILE A 12 0.20 8.41 -4.54
N ILE A 13 1.24 8.82 -5.28
CA ILE A 13 1.91 7.96 -6.26
C ILE A 13 3.16 7.37 -5.61
N TRP A 14 3.17 6.05 -5.43
CA TRP A 14 4.35 5.32 -4.96
C TRP A 14 5.07 4.64 -6.11
N LEU A 15 6.35 4.97 -6.29
CA LEU A 15 7.22 4.32 -7.25
C LEU A 15 8.18 3.45 -6.46
N GLY A 16 8.15 2.14 -6.74
CA GLY A 16 9.05 1.19 -6.12
C GLY A 16 10.51 1.55 -6.38
N ASP A 17 11.39 1.06 -5.51
CA ASP A 17 12.83 1.26 -5.64
C ASP A 17 13.40 0.53 -6.86
N GLY A 18 14.58 0.95 -7.35
CA GLY A 18 15.42 0.26 -8.33
C GLY A 18 14.81 -0.08 -9.71
N PRO A 19 15.64 -0.35 -10.73
CA PRO A 19 15.14 -0.92 -11.97
C PRO A 19 14.70 -2.38 -11.76
N ALA A 20 13.50 -2.72 -12.24
CA ALA A 20 12.92 -4.07 -12.25
C ALA A 20 12.42 -4.66 -10.92
N CYS A 21 12.42 -3.91 -9.81
CA CYS A 21 11.73 -4.34 -8.59
C CYS A 21 10.22 -4.00 -8.64
N SER A 22 9.40 -4.87 -8.06
CA SER A 22 7.95 -4.67 -8.05
C SER A 22 7.56 -3.69 -6.95
N ALA A 23 6.91 -2.59 -7.30
CA ALA A 23 6.30 -1.67 -6.34
C ALA A 23 5.26 -2.37 -5.45
N LEU A 24 4.67 -3.47 -5.92
CA LEU A 24 3.73 -4.27 -5.13
C LEU A 24 4.42 -4.94 -3.94
N TYR A 25 5.67 -5.39 -4.12
CA TYR A 25 6.47 -5.97 -3.04
C TYR A 25 6.74 -4.92 -1.97
N ASP A 26 7.08 -3.70 -2.38
CA ASP A 26 7.33 -2.60 -1.45
C ASP A 26 6.05 -2.18 -0.70
N ALA A 27 4.92 -2.13 -1.39
CA ALA A 27 3.62 -1.84 -0.80
C ALA A 27 3.28 -2.83 0.34
N VAL A 28 3.45 -4.13 0.12
CA VAL A 28 3.11 -5.15 1.14
C VAL A 28 4.19 -5.37 2.19
N ASN A 29 5.39 -4.82 2.03
CA ASN A 29 6.45 -4.96 3.04
C ASN A 29 6.65 -3.68 3.87
N ASN A 30 6.25 -2.51 3.37
CA ASN A 30 6.56 -1.24 3.99
C ASN A 30 5.33 -0.37 4.27
N ILE A 31 4.65 0.13 3.24
CA ILE A 31 3.72 1.27 3.39
C ILE A 31 2.23 0.96 3.22
N GLY A 32 1.88 -0.21 2.67
CA GLY A 32 0.51 -0.57 2.33
C GLY A 32 -0.33 -1.02 3.52
N LEU A 33 -1.64 -1.19 3.25
CA LEU A 33 -2.66 -1.59 4.23
C LEU A 33 -2.37 -2.91 4.92
N TYR A 34 -1.73 -3.84 4.21
CA TYR A 34 -1.48 -5.18 4.69
C TYR A 34 -0.02 -5.56 4.52
N ARG A 35 0.48 -6.33 5.48
CA ARG A 35 1.80 -6.96 5.45
C ARG A 35 1.69 -8.45 5.26
N ILE A 36 2.65 -9.01 4.53
CA ILE A 36 2.79 -10.46 4.40
C ILE A 36 3.42 -11.00 5.69
N ASP A 37 2.83 -12.05 6.24
CA ASP A 37 3.40 -12.76 7.37
C ASP A 37 4.69 -13.52 6.98
N PRO A 38 5.54 -13.93 7.94
CA PRO A 38 6.78 -14.63 7.61
C PRO A 38 6.59 -15.94 6.83
N SER A 39 5.43 -16.59 6.93
CA SER A 39 5.12 -17.80 6.15
C SER A 39 4.74 -17.51 4.70
N GLY A 40 4.45 -16.25 4.35
CA GLY A 40 4.03 -15.87 3.00
C GLY A 40 2.58 -16.21 2.67
N MET A 41 1.80 -16.69 3.64
CA MET A 41 0.48 -17.28 3.41
C MET A 41 -0.67 -16.38 3.85
N LEU A 42 -0.42 -15.47 4.79
CA LEU A 42 -1.42 -14.61 5.39
C LEU A 42 -1.03 -13.14 5.24
N LEU A 43 -2.08 -12.32 5.17
CA LEU A 43 -1.98 -10.87 5.25
C LEU A 43 -2.47 -10.43 6.63
N TYR A 44 -1.75 -9.51 7.26
CA TYR A 44 -2.19 -8.86 8.49
C TYR A 44 -2.17 -7.34 8.31
N GLU A 45 -3.08 -6.66 9.00
CA GLU A 45 -3.24 -5.21 8.89
C GLU A 45 -1.99 -4.47 9.37
N ASN A 46 -1.60 -3.44 8.63
CA ASN A 46 -0.51 -2.54 8.97
C ASN A 46 -1.08 -1.30 9.68
N PRO A 47 -0.97 -1.18 11.01
CA PRO A 47 -1.53 -0.05 11.74
C PRO A 47 -0.88 1.31 11.37
N TYR A 48 0.27 1.27 10.69
CA TYR A 48 1.00 2.43 10.20
C TYR A 48 0.94 2.57 8.67
N SER A 49 -0.10 2.03 8.04
CA SER A 49 -0.35 2.18 6.61
C SER A 49 -0.46 3.65 6.22
N TRP A 50 0.15 4.00 5.09
CA TRP A 50 0.00 5.34 4.49
C TRP A 50 -1.41 5.54 3.93
N ASP A 51 -2.14 4.45 3.71
CA ASP A 51 -3.52 4.47 3.27
C ASP A 51 -4.47 5.13 4.27
N HIS A 52 -4.13 5.12 5.56
CA HIS A 52 -4.92 5.82 6.59
C HIS A 52 -4.98 7.34 6.40
N VAL A 53 -4.12 7.90 5.55
CA VAL A 53 -4.06 9.33 5.24
C VAL A 53 -4.19 9.60 3.73
N SER A 54 -4.50 8.58 2.93
CA SER A 54 -4.78 8.68 1.50
C SER A 54 -6.16 8.15 1.17
N ASP A 55 -6.57 8.28 -0.10
CA ASP A 55 -7.88 7.88 -0.61
C ASP A 55 -8.28 6.45 -0.18
N SER A 56 -9.09 6.37 0.88
CA SER A 56 -9.60 5.14 1.50
C SER A 56 -10.96 4.75 0.93
#